data_AF-A0A1B1M8Q3-F1
#
_entry.id   AF-A0A1B1M8Q3-F1
#
_cell.length_a   1.000
_cell.length_b   1.000
_cell.length_c   1.000
_cell.angle_alpha   90.00
_cell.angle_beta   90.00
_cell.angle_gamma   90.00
#
_symmetry.space_group_name_H-M   'P 1'
#
loop_
_entity.id
_entity.type
_entity.pdbx_description
1 polymer ?
#
loop_
_entity_poly.entity_id
_entity_poly.type
_entity_poly.pdbx_seq_one_letter_code
_entity_poly.pdbx_strand_id
1 'polypeptide(L)'
;MPSGKPPASPSGPSRPFTPLDFQLVLLRRMADHNPDLVEDARHALGVSIADMREANKRWQAMVRSPRSRAAASRYRSVLGAPGSVLTRKVGDLECEAWLWPVPLWPDLRFEVLLAPNGAVWNEWLVRAPDAGSPALRTLDDLTPWSCTVDEAARAFAPARPMEGTAPTRWGLSFTAPDADGVRRQVVAEFTWGLLQRVAAR
;
A
#
# COMPACT_ATOMS: atom_id res chain seq x y z
N MET A 1 -33.20 46.48 3.48
CA MET A 1 -31.88 45.99 3.02
C MET A 1 -31.79 44.49 3.27
N PRO A 2 -32.06 43.61 2.30
CA PRO A 2 -31.76 42.19 2.46
C PRO A 2 -30.36 41.90 1.92
N SER A 3 -29.47 41.42 2.80
CA SER A 3 -28.13 40.95 2.46
C SER A 3 -28.20 39.75 1.52
N GLY A 4 -27.76 39.95 0.27
CA GLY A 4 -27.55 38.88 -0.69
C GLY A 4 -26.34 38.03 -0.32
N LYS A 5 -26.56 36.74 -0.06
CA LYS A 5 -25.52 35.73 0.04
C LYS A 5 -24.87 35.57 -1.35
N PRO A 6 -23.54 35.72 -1.51
CA PRO A 6 -22.92 35.54 -2.83
C PRO A 6 -23.06 34.08 -3.27
N PRO A 7 -23.30 33.82 -4.57
CA PRO A 7 -23.45 32.47 -5.08
C PRO A 7 -22.13 31.69 -4.93
N ALA A 8 -22.24 30.44 -4.48
CA ALA A 8 -21.13 29.50 -4.47
C ALA A 8 -20.59 29.38 -5.90
N SER A 9 -19.30 29.63 -6.07
CA SER A 9 -18.63 29.46 -7.37
C SER A 9 -18.79 28.01 -7.84
N PRO A 10 -19.15 27.77 -9.10
CA PRO A 10 -19.25 26.42 -9.63
C PRO A 10 -17.87 25.77 -9.58
N SER A 11 -17.75 24.70 -8.81
CA SER A 11 -16.58 23.83 -8.80
C SER A 11 -16.31 23.38 -10.23
N GLY A 12 -15.20 23.87 -10.81
CA GLY A 12 -14.73 23.44 -12.12
C GLY A 12 -14.57 21.92 -12.19
N PRO A 13 -14.52 21.33 -13.40
CA PRO A 13 -14.41 19.88 -13.55
C PRO A 13 -13.20 19.39 -12.76
N SER A 14 -13.45 18.50 -11.80
CA SER A 14 -12.39 17.91 -10.98
C SER A 14 -11.36 17.25 -11.89
N ARG A 15 -10.07 17.61 -11.74
CA ARG A 15 -8.98 16.99 -12.51
C ARG A 15 -9.10 15.45 -12.48
N PRO A 16 -8.74 14.72 -13.54
CA PRO A 16 -8.76 13.25 -13.51
C PRO A 16 -8.01 12.70 -12.31
N PHE A 17 -8.44 11.54 -11.78
CA PHE A 17 -7.69 10.86 -10.74
C PHE A 17 -6.53 10.10 -11.41
N THR A 18 -5.31 10.33 -10.93
CA THR A 18 -4.07 9.87 -11.57
C THR A 18 -3.33 8.81 -10.73
N PRO A 19 -2.32 8.12 -11.29
CA PRO A 19 -1.44 7.26 -10.50
C PRO A 19 -0.71 7.99 -9.37
N LEU A 20 -0.41 9.29 -9.53
CA LEU A 20 0.12 10.11 -8.44
C LEU A 20 -0.90 10.23 -7.31
N ASP A 21 -2.16 10.57 -7.61
CA ASP A 21 -3.21 10.64 -6.60
C ASP A 21 -3.37 9.28 -5.88
N PHE A 22 -3.20 8.16 -6.58
CA PHE A 22 -3.22 6.83 -5.97
C PHE A 22 -2.08 6.61 -4.97
N GLN A 23 -0.85 7.03 -5.30
CA GLN A 23 0.29 6.96 -4.37
C GLN A 23 0.03 7.78 -3.09
N LEU A 24 -0.67 8.91 -3.21
CA LEU A 24 -1.08 9.70 -2.06
C LEU A 24 -2.11 8.99 -1.18
N VAL A 25 -2.95 8.11 -1.73
CA VAL A 25 -3.83 7.23 -0.94
C VAL A 25 -3.00 6.25 -0.10
N LEU A 26 -1.97 5.65 -0.71
CA LEU A 26 -1.07 4.74 -0.01
C LEU A 26 -0.39 5.45 1.16
N LEU A 27 0.24 6.60 0.87
CA LEU A 27 0.92 7.44 1.85
C LEU A 27 0.00 7.91 2.97
N ARG A 28 -1.23 8.34 2.65
CA ARG A 28 -2.18 8.78 3.69
C ARG A 28 -2.43 7.69 4.72
N ARG A 29 -2.48 6.43 4.31
CA ARG A 29 -2.69 5.31 5.23
C ARG A 29 -1.44 4.99 6.05
N MET A 30 -0.25 5.09 5.44
CA MET A 30 1.03 4.89 6.12
C MET A 30 1.33 5.99 7.15
N ALA A 31 0.80 7.19 6.94
CA ALA A 31 0.93 8.33 7.87
C ALA A 31 0.31 8.06 9.25
N ASP A 32 -0.56 7.06 9.37
CA ASP A 32 -1.09 6.63 10.66
C ASP A 32 0.02 6.04 11.58
N HIS A 33 1.14 5.58 11.01
CA HIS A 33 2.28 5.02 11.75
C HIS A 33 3.56 5.83 11.60
N ASN A 34 3.84 6.35 10.39
CA ASN A 34 5.09 7.03 10.06
C ASN A 34 4.82 8.42 9.45
N PRO A 35 4.27 9.39 10.21
CA PRO A 35 3.88 10.70 9.67
C PRO A 35 5.06 11.48 9.09
N ASP A 36 6.22 11.48 9.73
CA ASP A 36 7.40 12.24 9.28
C ASP A 36 7.97 11.67 7.98
N LEU A 37 8.11 10.34 7.87
CA LEU A 37 8.55 9.67 6.65
C LEU A 37 7.60 9.90 5.47
N VAL A 38 6.28 9.97 5.75
CA VAL A 38 5.29 10.33 4.73
C VAL A 38 5.40 11.79 4.31
N GLU A 39 5.68 12.69 5.25
CA GLU A 39 5.89 14.10 4.96
C GLU A 39 7.11 14.30 4.05
N ASP A 40 8.22 13.62 4.33
CA ASP A 40 9.42 13.64 3.48
C ASP A 40 9.13 13.09 2.07
N ALA A 41 8.46 11.95 1.98
CA ALA A 41 8.04 11.36 0.69
C ALA A 41 7.12 12.31 -0.09
N ARG A 42 6.21 12.98 0.58
CA ARG A 42 5.30 13.97 0.00
C ARG A 42 6.06 15.19 -0.53
N HIS A 43 7.06 15.67 0.22
CA HIS A 43 7.92 16.77 -0.21
C HIS A 43 8.74 16.40 -1.45
N ALA A 44 9.30 15.19 -1.50
CA ALA A 44 10.02 14.69 -2.68
C ALA A 44 9.12 14.63 -3.93
N LEU A 45 7.82 14.38 -3.74
CA LEU A 45 6.81 14.40 -4.82
C LEU A 45 6.30 15.80 -5.18
N GLY A 46 6.67 16.84 -4.42
CA GLY A 46 6.23 18.22 -4.67
C GLY A 46 4.73 18.47 -4.47
N VAL A 47 4.03 17.58 -3.77
CA VAL A 47 2.58 17.67 -3.52
C VAL A 47 2.30 18.19 -2.12
N SER A 48 1.15 18.83 -1.85
CA SER A 48 0.80 19.34 -0.50
C SER A 48 0.09 18.30 0.38
N ILE A 49 0.04 18.51 1.70
CA ILE A 49 -0.79 17.68 2.60
C ILE A 49 -2.29 17.79 2.23
N ALA A 50 -2.71 18.93 1.70
CA ALA A 50 -4.08 19.15 1.23
C ALA A 50 -4.38 18.29 -0.02
N ASP A 51 -3.43 18.20 -0.97
CA ASP A 51 -3.55 17.31 -2.14
C ASP A 51 -3.71 15.85 -1.71
N MET A 52 -2.90 15.41 -0.74
CA MET A 52 -2.99 14.04 -0.22
C MET A 52 -4.35 13.76 0.43
N ARG A 53 -4.87 14.71 1.23
CA ARG A 53 -6.20 14.59 1.85
C ARG A 53 -7.31 14.55 0.81
N GLU A 54 -7.24 15.39 -0.21
CA GLU A 54 -8.24 15.43 -1.30
C GLU A 54 -8.18 14.16 -2.16
N ALA A 55 -6.98 13.66 -2.48
CA ALA A 55 -6.81 12.37 -3.18
C ALA A 55 -7.46 11.22 -2.39
N ASN A 56 -7.18 11.12 -1.08
CA ASN A 56 -7.80 10.09 -0.25
C ASN A 56 -9.32 10.26 -0.17
N LYS A 57 -9.84 11.48 -0.02
CA LYS A 57 -11.29 11.74 -0.01
C LYS A 57 -11.96 11.27 -1.31
N ARG A 58 -11.37 11.59 -2.46
CA ARG A 58 -11.87 11.17 -3.79
C ARG A 58 -11.80 9.66 -3.96
N TRP A 59 -10.73 9.02 -3.51
CA TRP A 59 -10.61 7.56 -3.52
C TRP A 59 -11.70 6.89 -2.68
N GLN A 60 -11.90 7.35 -1.44
CA GLN A 60 -12.93 6.82 -0.55
C GLN A 60 -14.34 6.99 -1.14
N ALA A 61 -14.61 8.12 -1.81
CA ALA A 61 -15.86 8.32 -2.53
C ALA A 61 -16.04 7.32 -3.70
N MET A 62 -14.98 7.05 -4.47
CA MET A 62 -15.01 6.04 -5.53
C MET A 62 -15.25 4.63 -5.01
N VAL A 63 -14.62 4.25 -3.88
CA VAL A 63 -14.76 2.92 -3.27
C VAL A 63 -16.16 2.71 -2.69
N ARG A 64 -16.75 3.74 -2.07
CA ARG A 64 -18.09 3.64 -1.42
C ARG A 64 -19.26 3.85 -2.38
N SER A 65 -19.02 4.19 -3.64
CA SER A 65 -20.09 4.45 -4.60
C SER A 65 -20.95 3.20 -4.82
N PRO A 66 -22.29 3.29 -4.71
CA PRO A 66 -23.20 2.18 -5.04
C PRO A 66 -23.11 1.75 -6.51
N ARG A 67 -22.65 2.66 -7.39
CA ARG A 67 -22.35 2.39 -8.81
C ARG A 67 -20.88 2.09 -9.05
N SER A 68 -20.13 1.70 -8.02
CA SER A 68 -18.70 1.44 -8.16
C SER A 68 -18.47 0.28 -9.12
N ARG A 69 -17.48 0.44 -9.98
CA ARG A 69 -16.96 -0.65 -10.80
C ARG A 69 -16.45 -1.77 -9.91
N ALA A 70 -16.47 -3.00 -10.42
CA ALA A 70 -15.76 -4.13 -9.81
C ALA A 70 -14.33 -3.70 -9.46
N ALA A 71 -13.81 -4.13 -8.31
CA ALA A 71 -12.58 -3.59 -7.74
C ALA A 71 -11.40 -3.58 -8.72
N ALA A 72 -11.22 -4.68 -9.47
CA ALA A 72 -10.20 -4.81 -10.51
C ALA A 72 -10.31 -3.74 -11.61
N SER A 73 -11.53 -3.45 -12.08
CA SER A 73 -11.79 -2.43 -13.11
C SER A 73 -11.51 -1.01 -12.59
N ARG A 74 -11.73 -0.75 -11.30
CA ARG A 74 -11.38 0.54 -10.68
C ARG A 74 -9.86 0.78 -10.71
N TYR A 75 -9.03 -0.22 -10.40
CA TYR A 75 -7.57 -0.07 -10.48
C TYR A 75 -7.11 0.22 -11.92
N ARG A 76 -7.59 -0.53 -12.92
CA ARG A 76 -7.26 -0.25 -14.33
C ARG A 76 -7.70 1.15 -14.77
N SER A 77 -8.86 1.64 -14.31
CA SER A 77 -9.33 2.98 -14.66
C SER A 77 -8.47 4.10 -14.06
N VAL A 78 -7.77 3.85 -12.95
CA VAL A 78 -6.97 4.84 -12.23
C VAL A 78 -5.49 4.75 -12.59
N LEU A 79 -4.97 3.53 -12.66
CA LEU A 79 -3.56 3.23 -12.90
C LEU A 79 -3.23 2.95 -14.36
N GLY A 80 -4.24 2.81 -15.22
CA GLY A 80 -4.08 2.40 -16.61
C GLY A 80 -3.87 0.89 -16.76
N ALA A 81 -3.31 0.47 -17.89
CA ALA A 81 -2.94 -0.92 -18.11
C ALA A 81 -1.84 -1.35 -17.11
N PRO A 82 -1.89 -2.57 -16.56
CA PRO A 82 -0.81 -3.08 -15.73
C PRO A 82 0.49 -3.14 -16.55
N GLY A 83 1.61 -2.83 -15.90
CA GLY A 83 2.94 -2.95 -16.51
C GLY A 83 3.32 -4.41 -16.76
N SER A 84 2.83 -5.32 -15.92
CA SER A 84 2.93 -6.76 -16.14
C SER A 84 1.76 -7.51 -15.52
N VAL A 85 1.42 -8.65 -16.10
CA VAL A 85 0.45 -9.60 -15.55
C VAL A 85 1.17 -10.93 -15.36
N LEU A 86 1.14 -11.46 -14.13
CA LEU A 86 1.78 -12.72 -13.78
C LEU A 86 0.73 -13.75 -13.39
N THR A 87 0.98 -15.03 -13.67
CA THR A 87 0.18 -16.13 -13.11
C THR A 87 0.79 -16.55 -11.78
N ARG A 88 -0.02 -16.62 -10.71
CA ARG A 88 0.38 -17.13 -9.40
C ARG A 88 -0.44 -18.35 -9.03
N LYS A 89 0.22 -19.36 -8.47
CA LYS A 89 -0.45 -20.53 -7.89
C LYS A 89 -0.69 -20.31 -6.41
N VAL A 90 -1.95 -20.38 -6.00
CA VAL A 90 -2.37 -20.30 -4.59
C VAL A 90 -3.10 -21.60 -4.27
N GLY A 91 -2.38 -22.55 -3.66
CA GLY A 91 -2.84 -23.93 -3.59
C GLY A 91 -3.02 -24.51 -4.99
N ASP A 92 -4.21 -25.03 -5.28
CA ASP A 92 -4.58 -25.59 -6.60
C ASP A 92 -5.16 -24.55 -7.57
N LEU A 93 -5.23 -23.28 -7.15
CA LEU A 93 -5.85 -22.22 -7.94
C LEU A 93 -4.80 -21.42 -8.70
N GLU A 94 -5.07 -21.17 -9.98
CA GLU A 94 -4.30 -20.24 -10.81
C GLU A 94 -4.96 -18.85 -10.78
N CYS A 95 -4.22 -17.89 -10.24
CA CYS A 95 -4.65 -16.52 -10.03
C CYS A 95 -3.84 -15.57 -10.93
N GLU A 96 -4.43 -14.46 -11.36
CA GLU A 96 -3.70 -13.40 -12.05
C GLU A 96 -3.23 -12.34 -11.05
N ALA A 97 -1.97 -11.94 -11.13
CA ALA A 97 -1.40 -10.82 -10.41
C ALA A 97 -1.13 -9.68 -11.38
N TRP A 98 -1.89 -8.60 -11.27
CA TRP A 98 -1.70 -7.39 -12.06
C TRP A 98 -0.75 -6.44 -11.32
N LEU A 99 0.34 -6.04 -11.97
CA LEU A 99 1.39 -5.23 -11.37
C LEU A 99 1.49 -3.87 -12.06
N TRP A 100 1.44 -2.80 -11.26
CA TRP A 100 1.71 -1.44 -11.74
C TRP A 100 2.99 -0.88 -11.12
N PRO A 101 3.76 -0.09 -11.89
CA PRO A 101 4.85 0.69 -11.32
C PRO A 101 4.31 1.73 -10.33
N VAL A 102 5.09 1.99 -9.29
CA VAL A 102 4.77 2.97 -8.25
C VAL A 102 5.97 3.90 -8.11
N PRO A 103 6.05 5.02 -8.86
CA PRO A 103 7.26 5.83 -8.98
C PRO A 103 7.95 6.25 -7.67
N LEU A 104 7.19 6.39 -6.58
CA LEU A 104 7.74 6.67 -5.25
C LEU A 104 8.63 5.53 -4.71
N TRP A 105 8.34 4.29 -5.08
CA TRP A 105 9.12 3.10 -4.75
C TRP A 105 9.52 2.36 -6.03
N PRO A 106 10.62 2.78 -6.70
CA PRO A 106 11.02 2.25 -8.00
C PRO A 106 11.21 0.73 -8.04
N ASP A 107 11.66 0.16 -6.92
CA ASP A 107 11.90 -1.28 -6.76
C ASP A 107 10.65 -2.07 -6.36
N LEU A 108 9.50 -1.41 -6.21
CA LEU A 108 8.24 -2.04 -5.84
C LEU A 108 7.21 -1.95 -6.97
N ARG A 109 6.22 -2.82 -6.90
CA ARG A 109 5.01 -2.78 -7.74
C ARG A 109 3.79 -2.81 -6.84
N PHE A 110 2.73 -2.14 -7.24
CA PHE A 110 1.42 -2.36 -6.64
C PHE A 110 0.79 -3.57 -7.34
N GLU A 111 0.61 -4.66 -6.60
CA GLU A 111 -0.02 -5.89 -7.04
C GLU A 111 -1.49 -5.90 -6.66
N VAL A 112 -2.34 -6.21 -7.63
CA VAL A 112 -3.71 -6.64 -7.40
C VAL A 112 -3.80 -8.11 -7.79
N LEU A 113 -3.95 -8.98 -6.80
CA LEU A 113 -4.14 -10.41 -7.00
C LEU A 113 -5.62 -10.72 -7.21
N LEU A 114 -5.93 -11.35 -8.34
CA LEU A 114 -7.26 -11.73 -8.74
C LEU A 114 -7.46 -13.23 -8.59
N ALA A 115 -8.56 -13.59 -7.94
CA ALA A 115 -9.11 -14.93 -7.95
C ALA A 115 -9.48 -15.38 -9.36
N PRO A 116 -9.66 -16.69 -9.61
CA PRO A 116 -10.13 -17.19 -10.91
C PRO A 116 -11.48 -16.59 -11.36
N ASN A 117 -12.33 -16.15 -10.43
CA ASN A 117 -13.60 -15.49 -10.73
C ASN A 117 -13.47 -13.96 -10.95
N GLY A 118 -12.25 -13.42 -10.97
CA GLY A 118 -11.96 -12.00 -11.13
C GLY A 118 -12.15 -11.14 -9.87
N ALA A 119 -12.48 -11.74 -8.72
CA ALA A 119 -12.53 -11.02 -7.45
C ALA A 119 -11.12 -10.63 -7.01
N VAL A 120 -10.97 -9.42 -6.45
CA VAL A 120 -9.70 -8.99 -5.84
C VAL A 120 -9.53 -9.70 -4.51
N TRP A 121 -8.48 -10.50 -4.37
CA TRP A 121 -8.10 -11.16 -3.13
C TRP A 121 -7.15 -10.31 -2.30
N ASN A 122 -6.08 -9.81 -2.90
CA ASN A 122 -5.08 -8.99 -2.22
C ASN A 122 -4.68 -7.78 -3.07
N GLU A 123 -4.26 -6.71 -2.38
CA GLU A 123 -3.83 -5.46 -2.98
C GLU A 123 -2.66 -4.83 -2.21
N TRP A 124 -1.42 -5.16 -2.60
CA TRP A 124 -0.21 -4.85 -1.82
C TRP A 124 0.92 -4.29 -2.68
N LEU A 125 1.85 -3.59 -2.04
CA LEU A 125 3.18 -3.35 -2.56
C LEU A 125 4.01 -4.63 -2.43
N VAL A 126 4.55 -5.09 -3.56
CA VAL A 126 5.43 -6.25 -3.66
C VAL A 126 6.76 -5.83 -4.29
N ARG A 127 7.82 -6.60 -4.05
CA ARG A 127 9.09 -6.40 -4.75
C ARG A 127 8.88 -6.59 -6.24
N ALA A 128 9.43 -5.67 -7.05
CA ALA A 128 9.41 -5.83 -8.48
C ALA A 128 10.16 -7.11 -8.88
N PRO A 129 9.70 -7.88 -9.89
CA PRO A 129 10.33 -9.14 -10.26
C PRO A 129 11.81 -9.03 -10.66
N ASP A 130 12.21 -7.84 -11.12
CA ASP A 130 13.55 -7.46 -11.56
C ASP A 130 14.40 -6.80 -10.47
N ALA A 131 13.83 -6.52 -9.30
CA ALA A 131 14.53 -5.89 -8.18
C ALA A 131 15.05 -6.93 -7.18
N GLY A 132 16.24 -6.69 -6.63
CA GLY A 132 16.80 -7.50 -5.56
C GLY A 132 16.00 -7.36 -4.25
N SER A 133 15.78 -8.47 -3.54
CA SER A 133 15.19 -8.43 -2.20
C SER A 133 16.18 -7.87 -1.17
N PRO A 134 15.71 -7.17 -0.13
CA PRO A 134 16.54 -6.67 0.95
C PRO A 134 17.14 -7.85 1.74
N ALA A 135 18.38 -7.69 2.19
CA ALA A 135 19.06 -8.68 3.03
C ALA A 135 18.64 -8.48 4.50
N LEU A 136 17.57 -9.16 4.92
CA LEU A 136 17.06 -9.10 6.29
C LEU A 136 17.71 -10.18 7.15
N ARG A 137 18.48 -9.77 8.16
CA ARG A 137 19.23 -10.67 9.07
C ARG A 137 18.86 -10.44 10.53
N THR A 138 18.71 -9.19 10.94
CA THR A 138 18.38 -8.79 12.31
C THR A 138 17.16 -7.88 12.34
N LEU A 139 16.69 -7.56 13.55
CA LEU A 139 15.63 -6.58 13.75
C LEU A 139 16.02 -5.17 13.27
N ASP A 140 17.30 -4.84 13.20
CA ASP A 140 17.78 -3.52 12.77
C ASP A 140 17.59 -3.30 11.26
N ASP A 141 17.50 -4.39 10.47
CA ASP A 141 17.19 -4.32 9.05
C ASP A 141 15.71 -3.98 8.78
N LEU A 142 14.87 -3.99 9.82
CA LEU A 142 13.42 -3.76 9.74
C LEU A 142 13.04 -2.31 10.04
N THR A 143 13.60 -1.40 9.25
CA THR A 143 13.18 0.01 9.25
C THR A 143 11.89 0.21 8.44
N PRO A 144 11.09 1.25 8.73
CA PRO A 144 9.88 1.53 7.96
C PRO A 144 10.16 1.57 6.45
N TRP A 145 9.33 0.86 5.69
CA TRP A 145 9.40 0.69 4.24
C TRP A 145 10.58 -0.12 3.69
N SER A 146 11.41 -0.74 4.55
CA SER A 146 12.57 -1.51 4.10
C SER A 146 12.19 -2.81 3.36
N CYS A 147 11.10 -3.46 3.78
CA CYS A 147 10.71 -4.75 3.22
C CYS A 147 9.19 -4.93 3.10
N THR A 148 8.83 -5.88 2.24
CA THR A 148 7.47 -6.38 2.07
C THR A 148 7.14 -7.49 3.08
N VAL A 149 5.86 -7.79 3.25
CA VAL A 149 5.38 -8.87 4.12
C VAL A 149 5.96 -10.24 3.70
N ASP A 150 6.04 -10.52 2.40
CA ASP A 150 6.59 -11.78 1.87
C ASP A 150 8.09 -11.91 2.13
N GLU A 151 8.83 -10.80 2.03
CA GLU A 151 10.26 -10.75 2.31
C GLU A 151 10.53 -11.01 3.80
N ALA A 152 9.77 -10.36 4.70
CA ALA A 152 9.89 -10.58 6.14
C ALA A 152 9.49 -12.01 6.54
N ALA A 153 8.40 -12.54 5.99
CA ALA A 153 7.93 -13.90 6.27
C ALA A 153 8.93 -14.96 5.84
N ARG A 154 9.63 -14.74 4.72
CA ARG A 154 10.69 -15.61 4.23
C ARG A 154 11.96 -15.50 5.08
N ALA A 155 12.38 -14.29 5.42
CA ALA A 155 13.63 -14.06 6.15
C ALA A 155 13.58 -14.59 7.58
N PHE A 156 12.43 -14.48 8.26
CA PHE A 156 12.28 -14.82 9.67
C PHE A 156 11.34 -16.01 9.91
N ALA A 157 11.46 -17.04 9.07
CA ALA A 157 10.69 -18.26 9.24
C ALA A 157 11.02 -18.98 10.57
N PRO A 158 10.03 -19.58 11.26
CA PRO A 158 8.61 -19.56 10.94
C PRO A 158 7.94 -18.24 11.36
N ALA A 159 7.25 -17.61 10.41
CA ALA A 159 6.45 -16.42 10.67
C ALA A 159 4.95 -16.78 10.71
N ARG A 160 4.21 -16.17 11.63
CA ARG A 160 2.78 -16.39 11.83
C ARG A 160 2.00 -15.14 11.40
N PRO A 161 1.15 -15.25 10.36
CA PRO A 161 0.27 -14.15 9.99
C PRO A 161 -0.67 -13.77 11.14
N MET A 162 -0.95 -12.48 11.25
CA MET A 162 -1.90 -11.91 12.21
C MET A 162 -2.84 -10.97 11.47
N GLU A 163 -4.10 -10.97 11.87
CA GLU A 163 -5.08 -10.01 11.34
C GLU A 163 -4.64 -8.58 11.71
N GLY A 164 -4.69 -7.69 10.73
CA GLY A 164 -4.36 -6.28 10.95
C GLY A 164 -5.48 -5.54 11.69
N THR A 165 -5.12 -4.43 12.32
CA THR A 165 -6.07 -3.62 13.12
C THR A 165 -7.09 -2.85 12.29
N ALA A 166 -6.98 -2.87 10.97
CA ALA A 166 -7.89 -2.19 10.05
C ALA A 166 -7.69 -2.68 8.60
N PRO A 167 -8.58 -2.32 7.65
CA PRO A 167 -8.40 -2.67 6.24
C PRO A 167 -7.02 -2.23 5.75
N THR A 168 -6.41 -3.08 4.91
CA THR A 168 -5.08 -2.93 4.29
C THR A 168 -3.89 -3.02 5.26
N ARG A 169 -4.14 -3.26 6.56
CA ARG A 169 -3.13 -3.57 7.55
C ARG A 169 -2.96 -5.07 7.68
N TRP A 170 -1.74 -5.49 7.96
CA TRP A 170 -1.39 -6.90 8.18
C TRP A 170 -0.36 -7.00 9.29
N GLY A 171 -0.45 -8.03 10.12
CA GLY A 171 0.54 -8.31 11.15
C GLY A 171 1.31 -9.58 10.84
N LEU A 172 2.56 -9.64 11.28
CA LEU A 172 3.38 -10.84 11.19
C LEU A 172 4.15 -11.02 12.50
N SER A 173 3.93 -12.12 13.21
CA SER A 173 4.72 -12.47 14.39
C SER A 173 5.81 -13.47 14.03
N PHE A 174 7.04 -13.20 14.45
CA PHE A 174 8.19 -14.05 14.20
C PHE A 174 9.26 -13.83 15.28
N THR A 175 10.33 -14.62 15.20
CA THR A 175 11.49 -14.52 16.08
C THR A 175 12.73 -14.19 15.27
N ALA A 176 13.38 -13.06 15.57
CA ALA A 176 14.58 -12.59 14.89
C ALA A 176 15.64 -12.13 15.91
N PRO A 177 16.95 -12.21 15.57
CA PRO A 177 17.99 -11.65 16.42
C PRO A 177 17.93 -10.11 16.44
N ASP A 178 18.13 -9.52 17.61
CA ASP A 178 18.45 -8.08 17.74
C ASP A 178 19.92 -7.80 17.40
N ALA A 179 20.37 -6.55 17.60
CA ALA A 179 21.74 -6.11 17.34
C ALA A 179 22.80 -6.93 18.08
N ASP A 180 22.47 -7.44 19.28
CA ASP A 180 23.35 -8.25 20.12
C ASP A 180 23.27 -9.76 19.78
N GLY A 181 22.48 -10.12 18.76
CA GLY A 181 22.24 -11.49 18.35
C GLY A 181 21.22 -12.23 19.23
N VAL A 182 20.58 -11.55 20.19
CA VAL A 182 19.59 -12.15 21.08
C VAL A 182 18.28 -12.29 20.33
N ARG A 183 17.73 -13.51 20.28
CA ARG A 183 16.46 -13.77 19.60
C ARG A 183 15.30 -13.19 20.39
N ARG A 184 14.57 -12.26 19.76
CA ARG A 184 13.37 -11.64 20.33
C ARG A 184 12.14 -12.08 19.56
N GLN A 185 11.05 -12.31 20.28
CA GLN A 185 9.75 -12.44 19.66
C GLN A 185 9.18 -11.05 19.41
N VAL A 186 8.75 -10.80 18.18
CA VAL A 186 8.23 -9.51 17.76
C VAL A 186 6.96 -9.66 16.95
N VAL A 187 6.29 -8.52 16.74
CA VAL A 187 5.22 -8.34 15.76
C VAL A 187 5.63 -7.21 14.82
N ALA A 188 5.74 -7.51 13.54
CA ALA A 188 5.87 -6.50 12.49
C ALA A 188 4.48 -6.14 11.94
N GLU A 189 4.24 -4.85 11.79
CA GLU A 189 3.00 -4.31 11.22
C GLU A 189 3.26 -3.74 9.84
N PHE A 190 2.41 -4.13 8.90
CA PHE A 190 2.47 -3.73 7.50
C PHE A 190 1.23 -2.94 7.12
N THR A 191 1.38 -2.06 6.15
CA THR A 191 0.29 -1.31 5.51
C THR A 191 0.51 -1.38 4.02
N TRP A 192 -0.50 -1.82 3.27
CA TRP A 192 -0.36 -2.15 1.85
C TRP A 192 0.77 -3.17 1.60
N GLY A 193 0.99 -4.12 2.51
CA GLY A 193 2.07 -5.10 2.39
C GLY A 193 3.49 -4.58 2.64
N LEU A 194 3.66 -3.29 2.94
CA LEU A 194 4.97 -2.67 3.21
C LEU A 194 5.16 -2.39 4.71
N LEU A 195 6.35 -2.70 5.24
CA LEU A 195 6.65 -2.61 6.67
C LEU A 195 6.44 -1.20 7.21
N GLN A 196 5.76 -1.05 8.34
CA GLN A 196 5.55 0.23 9.00
C GLN A 196 6.30 0.34 10.32
N ARG A 197 6.28 -0.72 11.14
CA ARG A 197 6.97 -0.75 12.42
C ARG A 197 7.12 -2.18 12.92
N VAL A 198 8.02 -2.35 13.88
CA VAL A 198 8.17 -3.59 14.65
C VAL A 198 7.96 -3.25 16.12
N ALA A 199 7.19 -4.08 16.83
CA ALA A 199 7.01 -3.99 18.27
C ALA A 199 7.45 -5.29 18.93
N ALA A 200 8.14 -5.19 20.06
CA ALA A 200 8.40 -6.34 20.92
C ALA A 200 7.08 -6.91 21.44
N ARG A 201 7.00 -8.23 21.56
CA ARG A 201 5.85 -8.93 22.12
C ARG A 201 6.02 -9.20 23.60
#